data_AF-A0A974KD77-F1
#
_entry.id   AF-A0A974KD77-F1
#
_cell.length_a   1.000
_cell.length_b   1.000
_cell.length_c   1.000
_cell.angle_alpha   90.00
_cell.angle_beta   90.00
_cell.angle_gamma   90.00
#
_symmetry.space_group_name_H-M   'P 1'
#
loop_
_entity.id
_entity.type
_entity.pdbx_description
1 polymer ?
#
loop_
_entity_poly.entity_id
_entity_poly.type
_entity_poly.pdbx_seq_one_letter_code
_entity_poly.pdbx_strand_id
1 'polypeptide(L)'
;MPDDITLLLGGRQYSRWQRYRIDSDFLKGADAWQLQLGLPDQVFPVDAVRGAPVKVKVRDEVILTGRIDSVRRDVSRKGLGLQLSGRDLAAILVDCAAPIFSARQLTLDEGIAAIVRPLGITRIRIQAQGMTRHDSIHLEPGERAWDALVKLASGRGLWPWMDPDGTLVIGGPDYTAPPVATLVLSREPGKSNVMSLSDTRNIQGCYSELTVLAQSHALPGEGEKFAVVDVSAPLEGDVSVDDGPDIADTSGETGHYNRSHTEHDPTVPYYRPQIIITGDIDNRQQLEYKARKAMADARLSGLDVIAQVSGHRTPSGELWKPGQRVRVVSEPHGIDAVYFLMGRTFSGGLPDGQTSQLRFKEDGIWIPDAYPSKKHGKKHAKNETAIVPVWE
;
A
#
# COMPACT_ATOMS: atom_id res chain seq x y z
N MET A 1 26.01 -10.67 16.38
CA MET A 1 26.78 -9.59 15.73
C MET A 1 25.82 -8.51 15.27
N PRO A 2 26.19 -7.22 15.30
CA PRO A 2 25.32 -6.13 14.84
C PRO A 2 24.92 -6.34 13.36
N ASP A 3 23.77 -5.80 12.97
CA ASP A 3 23.32 -5.78 11.58
C ASP A 3 23.92 -4.55 10.89
N ASP A 4 25.23 -4.59 10.62
CA ASP A 4 25.93 -3.43 10.06
C ASP A 4 25.35 -3.04 8.70
N ILE A 5 24.84 -1.81 8.63
CA ILE A 5 24.36 -1.21 7.40
C ILE A 5 25.55 -0.83 6.54
N THR A 6 25.48 -1.16 5.27
CA THR A 6 26.50 -0.84 4.29
C THR A 6 25.87 -0.14 3.08
N LEU A 7 26.47 0.97 2.65
CA LEU A 7 26.16 1.61 1.37
C LEU A 7 27.27 1.30 0.37
N LEU A 8 26.88 0.79 -0.79
CA LEU A 8 27.74 0.65 -1.95
C LEU A 8 27.51 1.84 -2.89
N LEU A 9 28.58 2.61 -3.15
CA LEU A 9 28.56 3.82 -3.97
C LEU A 9 29.91 3.97 -4.69
N GLY A 10 29.90 4.14 -6.00
CA GLY A 10 31.14 4.38 -6.76
C GLY A 10 32.18 3.26 -6.65
N GLY A 11 31.75 2.01 -6.45
CA GLY A 11 32.65 0.87 -6.20
C GLY A 11 33.26 0.84 -4.79
N ARG A 12 32.88 1.78 -3.91
CA ARG A 12 33.33 1.86 -2.52
C ARG A 12 32.23 1.42 -1.56
N GLN A 13 32.65 1.01 -0.36
CA GLN A 13 31.78 0.60 0.73
C GLN A 13 31.85 1.63 1.87
N TYR A 14 30.69 2.05 2.37
CA TYR A 14 30.56 2.90 3.54
C TYR A 14 29.73 2.17 4.59
N SER A 15 30.17 2.13 5.85
CA SER A 15 29.48 1.39 6.93
C SER A 15 29.47 2.12 8.28
N ARG A 16 30.10 3.29 8.37
CA ARG A 16 30.19 4.08 9.62
C ARG A 16 29.19 5.23 9.59
N TRP A 17 28.05 5.03 10.24
CA TRP A 17 26.93 5.97 10.24
C TRP A 17 26.84 6.71 11.57
N GLN A 18 26.70 8.04 11.50
CA GLN A 18 26.19 8.81 12.64
C GLN A 18 24.70 8.54 12.82
N ARG A 19 23.97 8.45 11.71
CA ARG A 19 22.56 8.09 11.68
C ARG A 19 22.20 7.43 10.36
N TYR A 20 21.30 6.46 10.40
CA TYR A 20 20.62 5.95 9.21
C TYR A 20 19.13 5.81 9.44
N ARG A 21 18.36 5.96 8.36
CA ARG A 21 16.93 5.68 8.29
C ARG A 21 16.64 5.08 6.92
N ILE A 22 16.08 3.87 6.88
CA ILE A 22 15.74 3.17 5.64
C ILE A 22 14.30 2.68 5.78
N ASP A 23 13.41 3.22 4.96
CA ASP A 23 11.97 3.01 5.03
C ASP A 23 11.50 2.22 3.81
N SER A 24 10.75 1.14 4.07
CA SER A 24 10.12 0.33 3.03
C SER A 24 8.64 0.15 3.34
N ASP A 25 7.76 0.36 2.36
CA ASP A 25 6.32 0.39 2.61
C ASP A 25 5.53 0.11 1.32
N PHE A 26 4.64 -0.88 1.32
CA PHE A 26 3.88 -1.17 0.11
C PHE A 26 2.97 -0.01 -0.34
N LEU A 27 2.48 0.82 0.59
CA LEU A 27 1.58 1.92 0.23
C LEU A 27 2.31 3.15 -0.30
N LYS A 28 3.66 3.15 -0.29
CA LYS A 28 4.48 4.22 -0.85
C LYS A 28 5.03 3.80 -2.21
N GLY A 29 4.98 4.71 -3.18
CA GLY A 29 5.42 4.39 -4.52
C GLY A 29 6.93 4.15 -4.68
N ALA A 30 7.74 4.66 -3.75
CA ALA A 30 9.17 4.43 -3.74
C ALA A 30 9.68 4.40 -2.29
N ASP A 31 10.45 3.36 -1.96
CA ASP A 31 11.12 3.23 -0.67
C ASP A 31 12.18 4.32 -0.52
N ALA A 32 12.30 4.88 0.69
CA ALA A 32 13.15 6.03 0.95
C ALA A 32 14.30 5.68 1.91
N TRP A 33 15.44 6.31 1.71
CA TRP A 33 16.59 6.15 2.58
C TRP A 33 17.30 7.48 2.84
N GLN A 34 17.89 7.59 4.03
CA GLN A 34 18.69 8.72 4.46
C GLN A 34 19.82 8.23 5.35
N LEU A 35 21.03 8.67 5.05
CA LEU A 35 22.27 8.26 5.70
C LEU A 35 23.10 9.48 6.03
N GLN A 36 23.56 9.58 7.27
CA GLN A 36 24.51 10.59 7.72
C GLN A 36 25.84 9.91 8.06
N LEU A 37 26.88 10.28 7.31
CA LEU A 37 28.20 9.69 7.41
C LEU A 37 29.10 10.51 8.33
N GLY A 38 29.89 9.82 9.14
CA GLY A 38 31.15 10.39 9.60
C GLY A 38 32.16 10.33 8.45
N LEU A 39 32.95 11.39 8.26
CA LEU A 39 34.08 11.40 7.31
C LEU A 39 35.40 11.36 8.08
N PRO A 40 35.94 10.18 8.45
CA PRO A 40 37.17 10.08 9.22
C PRO A 40 38.34 10.79 8.54
N ASP A 41 38.47 10.60 7.23
CA ASP A 41 39.56 11.16 6.43
C ASP A 41 39.36 12.64 6.09
N GLN A 42 38.27 13.26 6.54
CA GLN A 42 37.91 14.66 6.24
C GLN A 42 37.92 14.99 4.74
N VAL A 43 37.50 14.04 3.90
CA VAL A 43 37.36 14.21 2.45
C VAL A 43 35.98 13.76 2.01
N PHE A 44 35.30 14.57 1.18
CA PHE A 44 34.03 14.18 0.57
C PHE A 44 34.26 13.15 -0.54
N PRO A 45 33.48 12.04 -0.59
CA PRO A 45 33.52 11.11 -1.71
C PRO A 45 33.13 11.80 -3.03
N VAL A 46 33.98 11.66 -4.05
CA VAL A 46 33.73 12.23 -5.38
C VAL A 46 32.51 11.63 -6.06
N ASP A 47 32.21 10.35 -5.80
CA ASP A 47 31.08 9.64 -6.38
C ASP A 47 29.74 9.96 -5.70
N ALA A 48 29.75 10.64 -4.56
CA ALA A 48 28.55 11.07 -3.85
C ALA A 48 27.91 12.28 -4.54
N VAL A 49 27.26 12.03 -5.69
CA VAL A 49 26.60 13.02 -6.53
C VAL A 49 25.13 12.66 -6.75
N ARG A 50 24.32 13.67 -7.11
CA ARG A 50 22.91 13.48 -7.46
C ARG A 50 22.77 12.43 -8.58
N GLY A 51 21.79 11.56 -8.43
CA GLY A 51 21.50 10.48 -9.36
C GLY A 51 22.53 9.35 -9.37
N ALA A 52 23.56 9.32 -8.51
CA ALA A 52 24.48 8.19 -8.46
C ALA A 52 23.74 6.90 -8.03
N PRO A 53 24.01 5.74 -8.66
CA PRO A 53 23.40 4.48 -8.26
C PRO A 53 23.97 4.01 -6.91
N VAL A 54 23.09 3.42 -6.09
CA VAL A 54 23.46 2.88 -4.78
C VAL A 54 22.84 1.52 -4.53
N LYS A 55 23.50 0.75 -3.66
CA LYS A 55 22.87 -0.39 -2.98
C LYS A 55 23.08 -0.25 -1.49
N VAL A 56 22.02 -0.49 -0.72
CA VAL A 56 22.09 -0.57 0.73
C VAL A 56 22.00 -2.04 1.13
N LYS A 57 22.87 -2.45 2.02
CA LYS A 57 22.97 -3.82 2.52
C LYS A 57 22.87 -3.86 4.04
N VAL A 58 22.32 -4.97 4.55
CA VAL A 58 22.56 -5.43 5.93
C VAL A 58 23.47 -6.64 5.82
N ARG A 59 24.70 -6.54 6.32
CA ARG A 59 25.75 -7.54 6.06
C ARG A 59 25.88 -7.78 4.54
N ASP A 60 25.66 -9.00 4.07
CA ASP A 60 25.76 -9.36 2.65
C ASP A 60 24.44 -9.21 1.86
N GLU A 61 23.32 -9.10 2.57
CA GLU A 61 21.97 -9.06 2.01
C GLU A 61 21.63 -7.65 1.53
N VAL A 62 21.26 -7.51 0.25
CA VAL A 62 20.78 -6.23 -0.30
C VAL A 62 19.37 -5.98 0.24
N ILE A 63 19.16 -4.80 0.83
CA ILE A 63 17.87 -4.39 1.40
C ILE A 63 17.22 -3.24 0.63
N LEU A 64 17.97 -2.54 -0.22
CA LEU A 64 17.46 -1.50 -1.12
C LEU A 64 18.44 -1.30 -2.28
N THR A 65 17.92 -1.18 -3.50
CA THR A 65 18.66 -0.74 -4.69
C THR A 65 18.00 0.52 -5.23
N GLY A 66 18.79 1.57 -5.44
CA GLY A 66 18.23 2.89 -5.71
C GLY A 66 19.23 3.90 -6.26
N ARG A 67 18.88 5.18 -6.14
CA ARG A 67 19.75 6.30 -6.54
C ARG A 67 19.77 7.38 -5.47
N ILE A 68 20.83 8.18 -5.47
CA ILE A 68 20.93 9.39 -4.63
C ILE A 68 19.99 10.46 -5.19
N ASP A 69 19.05 10.94 -4.39
CA ASP A 69 18.24 12.12 -4.73
C ASP A 69 18.98 13.41 -4.33
N SER A 70 19.47 13.46 -3.09
CA SER A 70 20.09 14.66 -2.51
C SER A 70 21.44 14.36 -1.85
N VAL A 71 22.36 15.31 -2.01
CA VAL A 71 23.68 15.33 -1.39
C VAL A 71 23.82 16.63 -0.63
N ARG A 72 23.93 16.55 0.69
CA ARG A 72 24.20 17.69 1.55
C ARG A 72 25.59 17.56 2.15
N ARG A 73 26.40 18.61 1.97
CA ARG A 73 27.77 18.72 2.46
C ARG A 73 27.87 19.95 3.34
N ASP A 74 28.11 19.75 4.62
CA ASP A 74 28.28 20.82 5.59
C ASP A 74 29.77 20.92 5.95
N VAL A 75 30.31 22.15 5.93
CA VAL A 75 31.71 22.44 6.28
C VAL A 75 31.71 23.42 7.44
N SER A 76 32.41 23.08 8.52
CA SER A 76 32.54 23.95 9.69
C SER A 76 33.91 23.83 10.34
N ARG A 77 34.21 24.69 11.32
CA ARG A 77 35.41 24.55 12.17
C ARG A 77 35.45 23.22 12.95
N LYS A 78 34.30 22.56 13.13
CA LYS A 78 34.18 21.28 13.85
C LYS A 78 34.39 20.06 12.95
N GLY A 79 34.57 20.26 11.64
CA GLY A 79 34.79 19.20 10.66
C GLY A 79 33.76 19.20 9.52
N LEU A 80 33.79 18.11 8.75
CA LEU A 80 32.91 17.87 7.61
C LEU A 80 31.70 16.98 7.97
N GLY A 81 30.51 17.36 7.49
CA GLY A 81 29.30 16.55 7.56
C GLY A 81 28.82 16.17 6.16
N LEU A 82 28.48 14.90 5.96
CA LEU A 82 27.88 14.42 4.72
C LEU A 82 26.57 13.71 5.03
N GLN A 83 25.50 14.18 4.40
CA GLN A 83 24.20 13.53 4.42
C GLN A 83 23.79 13.19 2.99
N LEU A 84 23.42 11.94 2.79
CA LEU A 84 22.90 11.41 1.54
C LEU A 84 21.47 10.95 1.76
N SER A 85 20.59 11.25 0.82
CA SER A 85 19.24 10.67 0.81
C SER A 85 18.85 10.31 -0.61
N GLY A 86 17.93 9.36 -0.72
CA GLY A 86 17.45 8.89 -2.00
C GLY A 86 16.26 7.96 -1.87
N ARG A 87 15.88 7.41 -3.00
CA ARG A 87 14.81 6.42 -3.13
C ARG A 87 15.27 5.20 -3.91
N ASP A 88 14.46 4.15 -3.89
CA ASP A 88 14.65 2.96 -4.73
C ASP A 88 14.46 3.27 -6.24
N LEU A 89 14.49 2.24 -7.08
CA LEU A 89 14.34 2.43 -8.54
C LEU A 89 12.92 2.79 -8.99
N ALA A 90 11.88 2.68 -8.14
CA ALA A 90 10.53 3.14 -8.51
C ALA A 90 10.39 4.66 -8.45
N ALA A 91 11.37 5.39 -7.88
CA ALA A 91 11.39 6.85 -7.86
C ALA A 91 11.15 7.48 -9.24
N ILE A 92 11.69 6.89 -10.31
CA ILE A 92 11.48 7.40 -11.67
C ILE A 92 10.02 7.26 -12.14
N LEU A 93 9.31 6.21 -11.71
CA LEU A 93 7.89 6.04 -12.03
C LEU A 93 7.03 7.05 -11.27
N VAL A 94 7.40 7.34 -10.02
CA VAL A 94 6.71 8.33 -9.18
C VAL A 94 6.92 9.74 -9.73
N ASP A 95 8.13 10.05 -10.18
CA ASP A 95 8.51 11.41 -10.58
C ASP A 95 8.21 11.73 -12.04
N CYS A 96 8.15 10.75 -12.93
CA CYS A 96 7.99 10.97 -14.36
C CYS A 96 6.56 10.68 -14.84
N ALA A 97 6.14 11.39 -15.87
CA ALA A 97 4.90 11.07 -16.58
C ALA A 97 5.05 9.74 -17.34
N ALA A 98 3.92 9.06 -17.54
CA ALA A 98 3.83 7.99 -18.51
C ALA A 98 4.25 8.52 -19.90
N PRO A 99 5.10 7.80 -20.66
CA PRO A 99 5.46 8.18 -22.01
C PRO A 99 4.22 8.48 -22.86
N ILE A 100 4.32 9.46 -23.75
CA ILE A 100 3.20 9.83 -24.63
C ILE A 100 3.06 8.75 -25.70
N PHE A 101 1.96 8.01 -25.69
CA PHE A 101 1.59 7.11 -26.79
C PHE A 101 0.07 7.09 -26.96
N SER A 102 -0.37 6.87 -28.20
CA SER A 102 -1.79 6.88 -28.56
C SER A 102 -2.37 5.48 -28.37
N ALA A 103 -2.69 5.11 -27.13
CA ALA A 103 -3.51 3.95 -26.85
C ALA A 103 -4.56 4.32 -25.79
N ARG A 104 -5.83 4.11 -26.12
CA ARG A 104 -6.95 4.50 -25.25
C ARG A 104 -7.26 3.47 -24.16
N GLN A 105 -6.77 2.24 -24.31
CA GLN A 105 -7.03 1.13 -23.40
C GLN A 105 -5.84 0.18 -23.45
N LEU A 106 -5.26 -0.14 -22.30
CA LEU A 106 -4.08 -1.02 -22.21
C LEU A 106 -4.28 -2.14 -21.21
N THR A 107 -3.81 -3.31 -21.57
CA THR A 107 -3.56 -4.40 -20.62
C THR A 107 -2.31 -4.10 -19.76
N LEU A 108 -2.15 -4.84 -18.66
CA LEU A 108 -0.98 -4.70 -17.78
C LEU A 108 0.33 -4.94 -18.54
N ASP A 109 0.39 -5.96 -19.38
CA ASP A 109 1.59 -6.30 -20.15
C ASP A 109 1.96 -5.20 -21.16
N GLU A 110 0.96 -4.64 -21.85
CA GLU A 110 1.17 -3.51 -22.77
C GLU A 110 1.59 -2.25 -22.01
N GLY A 111 0.98 -1.96 -20.86
CA GLY A 111 1.38 -0.83 -20.02
C GLY A 111 2.80 -0.98 -19.46
N ILE A 112 3.21 -2.18 -19.06
CA ILE A 112 4.60 -2.47 -18.68
C ILE A 112 5.54 -2.18 -19.85
N ALA A 113 5.20 -2.64 -21.06
CA ALA A 113 6.02 -2.45 -22.24
C ALA A 113 6.10 -0.98 -22.67
N ALA A 114 5.00 -0.24 -22.57
CA ALA A 114 4.88 1.14 -23.04
C ALA A 114 5.28 2.20 -22.01
N ILE A 115 5.25 1.89 -20.71
CA ILE A 115 5.47 2.85 -19.62
C ILE A 115 6.70 2.49 -18.80
N VAL A 116 6.75 1.28 -18.26
CA VAL A 116 7.76 0.88 -17.28
C VAL A 116 9.13 0.66 -17.94
N ARG A 117 9.17 -0.11 -19.03
CA ARG A 117 10.42 -0.43 -19.73
C ARG A 117 11.13 0.80 -20.32
N PRO A 118 10.44 1.76 -20.96
CA PRO A 118 11.08 2.99 -21.45
C PRO A 118 11.72 3.84 -20.36
N LEU A 119 11.24 3.74 -19.11
CA LEU A 119 11.83 4.41 -17.94
C LEU A 119 12.99 3.61 -17.31
N GLY A 120 13.46 2.55 -17.97
CA GLY A 120 14.68 1.83 -17.60
C GLY A 120 14.51 0.70 -16.61
N ILE A 121 13.27 0.37 -16.21
CA ILE A 121 12.98 -0.77 -15.33
C ILE A 121 12.72 -2.01 -16.20
N THR A 122 13.66 -2.95 -16.18
CA THR A 122 13.63 -4.15 -17.06
C THR A 122 13.42 -5.45 -16.30
N ARG A 123 13.80 -5.52 -15.02
CA ARG A 123 13.57 -6.68 -14.15
C ARG A 123 12.17 -6.57 -13.56
N ILE A 124 11.24 -7.38 -14.07
CA ILE A 124 9.83 -7.33 -13.68
C ILE A 124 9.35 -8.75 -13.35
N ARG A 125 8.62 -8.90 -12.25
CA ARG A 125 8.05 -10.18 -11.80
C ARG A 125 6.57 -10.03 -11.48
N ILE A 126 5.74 -10.89 -12.05
CA ILE A 126 4.34 -11.01 -11.65
C ILE A 126 4.25 -12.04 -10.52
N GLN A 127 3.70 -11.64 -9.37
CA GLN A 127 3.62 -12.45 -8.15
C GLN A 127 2.14 -12.62 -7.74
N ALA A 128 1.45 -13.55 -8.39
CA ALA A 128 0.04 -13.87 -8.14
C ALA A 128 -0.29 -15.30 -8.55
N GLN A 129 -1.30 -15.91 -7.93
CA GLN A 129 -1.86 -17.20 -8.34
C GLN A 129 -3.15 -17.03 -9.14
N GLY A 130 -3.06 -17.23 -10.45
CA GLY A 130 -4.19 -17.10 -11.37
C GLY A 130 -4.55 -15.64 -11.63
N MET A 131 -4.37 -15.18 -12.86
CA MET A 131 -4.88 -13.87 -13.27
C MET A 131 -6.34 -14.05 -13.68
N THR A 132 -7.26 -13.56 -12.85
CA THR A 132 -8.70 -13.72 -13.12
C THR A 132 -9.24 -12.65 -14.08
N ARG A 133 -8.44 -11.64 -14.44
CA ARG A 133 -8.90 -10.45 -15.17
C ARG A 133 -7.91 -9.94 -16.20
N HIS A 134 -8.47 -9.46 -17.31
CA HIS A 134 -7.75 -8.81 -18.40
C HIS A 134 -8.36 -7.45 -18.69
N ASP A 135 -8.58 -6.65 -17.65
CA ASP A 135 -9.15 -5.31 -17.79
C ASP A 135 -8.15 -4.41 -18.52
N SER A 136 -8.67 -3.64 -19.46
CA SER A 136 -7.95 -2.61 -20.20
C SER A 136 -8.33 -1.24 -19.67
N ILE A 137 -7.35 -0.40 -19.34
CA ILE A 137 -7.59 0.85 -18.62
C ILE A 137 -7.21 2.05 -19.47
N HIS A 138 -8.04 3.09 -19.40
CA HIS A 138 -7.75 4.38 -20.01
C HIS A 138 -6.67 5.14 -19.22
N LEU A 139 -5.66 5.63 -19.93
CA LEU A 139 -4.59 6.46 -19.36
C LEU A 139 -4.68 7.86 -19.92
N GLU A 140 -4.49 8.84 -19.05
CA GLU A 140 -4.55 10.25 -19.42
C GLU A 140 -3.16 10.77 -19.81
N PRO A 141 -3.04 11.60 -20.86
CA PRO A 141 -1.78 12.26 -21.17
C PRO A 141 -1.26 13.08 -19.98
N GLY A 142 0.00 12.86 -19.60
CA GLY A 142 0.64 13.56 -18.48
C GLY A 142 0.42 12.91 -17.10
N GLU A 143 -0.35 11.82 -17.02
CA GLU A 143 -0.46 11.01 -15.81
C GLU A 143 0.92 10.49 -15.36
N ARG A 144 1.18 10.41 -14.05
CA ARG A 144 2.43 9.84 -13.54
C ARG A 144 2.52 8.36 -13.93
N ALA A 145 3.73 7.91 -14.28
CA ALA A 145 3.95 6.52 -14.67
C ALA A 145 3.60 5.54 -13.55
N TRP A 146 3.82 5.92 -12.29
CA TRP A 146 3.41 5.15 -11.12
C TRP A 146 1.89 5.02 -11.01
N ASP A 147 1.15 6.13 -11.14
CA ASP A 147 -0.32 6.12 -11.03
C ASP A 147 -0.95 5.28 -12.13
N ALA A 148 -0.44 5.40 -13.37
CA ALA A 148 -0.85 4.57 -14.50
C ALA A 148 -0.59 3.07 -14.22
N LEU A 149 0.59 2.73 -13.68
CA LEU A 149 0.92 1.35 -13.32
C LEU A 149 0.03 0.82 -12.19
N VAL A 150 -0.23 1.62 -11.16
CA VAL A 150 -1.12 1.27 -10.04
C VAL A 150 -2.54 1.01 -10.55
N LYS A 151 -3.06 1.84 -11.47
CA LYS A 151 -4.36 1.61 -12.10
C LYS A 151 -4.36 0.26 -12.84
N LEU A 152 -3.39 0.01 -13.71
CA LEU A 152 -3.25 -1.22 -14.49
C LEU A 152 -3.14 -2.49 -13.62
N ALA A 153 -2.36 -2.42 -12.55
CA ALA A 153 -2.21 -3.50 -11.59
C ALA A 153 -3.50 -3.71 -10.78
N SER A 154 -4.13 -2.62 -10.33
CA SER A 154 -5.38 -2.66 -9.57
C SER A 154 -6.53 -3.28 -10.36
N GLY A 155 -6.61 -3.07 -11.69
CA GLY A 155 -7.60 -3.75 -12.54
C GLY A 155 -7.49 -5.28 -12.49
N ARG A 156 -6.35 -5.82 -12.04
CA ARG A 156 -6.10 -7.26 -11.90
C ARG A 156 -6.09 -7.73 -10.44
N GLY A 157 -6.43 -6.86 -9.49
CA GLY A 157 -6.26 -7.21 -8.06
C GLY A 157 -4.82 -7.36 -7.66
N LEU A 158 -3.92 -6.54 -8.22
CA LEU A 158 -2.50 -6.53 -7.93
C LEU A 158 -2.03 -5.12 -7.56
N TRP A 159 -0.82 -5.05 -7.03
CA TRP A 159 -0.13 -3.84 -6.64
C TRP A 159 1.34 -3.89 -7.04
N PRO A 160 1.92 -2.78 -7.51
CA PRO A 160 3.34 -2.69 -7.81
C PRO A 160 4.18 -2.34 -6.57
N TRP A 161 5.38 -2.92 -6.45
CA TRP A 161 6.42 -2.50 -5.49
C TRP A 161 7.82 -2.88 -5.97
N MET A 162 8.87 -2.34 -5.35
CA MET A 162 10.26 -2.72 -5.65
C MET A 162 10.79 -3.72 -4.63
N ASP A 163 11.29 -4.86 -5.10
CA ASP A 163 12.09 -5.75 -4.28
C ASP A 163 13.50 -5.14 -4.04
N PRO A 164 14.19 -5.55 -2.95
CA PRO A 164 15.51 -5.03 -2.60
C PRO A 164 16.57 -5.10 -3.71
N ASP A 165 16.49 -6.11 -4.59
CA ASP A 165 17.45 -6.31 -5.68
C ASP A 165 17.22 -5.38 -6.89
N GLY A 166 16.16 -4.56 -6.85
CA GLY A 166 15.77 -3.66 -7.93
C GLY A 166 14.80 -4.30 -8.94
N THR A 167 14.18 -5.42 -8.61
CA THR A 167 13.09 -6.02 -9.41
C THR A 167 11.76 -5.33 -9.09
N LEU A 168 11.05 -4.84 -10.11
CA LEU A 168 9.67 -4.39 -9.96
C LEU A 168 8.76 -5.62 -9.86
N VAL A 169 8.09 -5.78 -8.73
CA VAL A 169 7.12 -6.83 -8.52
C VAL A 169 5.72 -6.26 -8.70
N ILE A 170 4.83 -7.01 -9.35
CA ILE A 170 3.42 -6.69 -9.47
C ILE A 170 2.65 -7.90 -8.94
N GLY A 171 2.03 -7.76 -7.79
CA GLY A 171 1.51 -8.91 -7.04
C GLY A 171 0.54 -8.53 -5.93
N GLY A 172 0.39 -9.41 -4.96
CA GLY A 172 -0.27 -9.08 -3.70
C GLY A 172 0.25 -9.96 -2.57
N PRO A 173 -0.33 -9.82 -1.36
CA PRO A 173 0.11 -10.58 -0.20
C PRO A 173 -0.27 -12.05 -0.27
N ASP A 174 0.64 -12.92 0.17
CA ASP A 174 0.36 -14.34 0.39
C ASP A 174 -0.06 -14.57 1.85
N TYR A 175 -1.36 -14.54 2.10
CA TYR A 175 -1.92 -14.79 3.43
C TYR A 175 -1.88 -16.27 3.85
N THR A 176 -1.41 -17.17 2.99
CA THR A 176 -1.24 -18.59 3.34
C THR A 176 0.09 -18.86 4.05
N ALA A 177 1.06 -17.96 3.89
CA ALA A 177 2.36 -18.05 4.58
C ALA A 177 2.17 -17.97 6.11
N PRO A 178 2.86 -18.79 6.92
CA PRO A 178 2.74 -18.73 8.37
C PRO A 178 3.33 -17.43 8.94
N PRO A 179 2.85 -16.95 10.11
CA PRO A 179 3.49 -15.84 10.80
C PRO A 179 4.97 -16.13 11.11
N VAL A 180 5.86 -15.18 10.82
CA VAL A 180 7.32 -15.37 10.95
C VAL A 180 7.84 -15.09 12.38
N ALA A 181 7.03 -14.42 13.20
CA ALA A 181 7.39 -14.03 14.56
C ALA A 181 6.15 -13.79 15.44
N THR A 182 6.38 -13.77 16.76
CA THR A 182 5.42 -13.25 17.75
C THR A 182 6.02 -12.06 18.48
N LEU A 183 5.33 -10.93 18.45
CA LEU A 183 5.63 -9.74 19.24
C LEU A 183 4.76 -9.76 20.50
N VAL A 184 5.38 -9.54 21.65
CA VAL A 184 4.73 -9.58 22.96
C VAL A 184 5.03 -8.28 23.70
N LEU A 185 3.98 -7.57 24.09
CA LEU A 185 4.02 -6.47 25.06
C LEU A 185 3.22 -6.86 26.30
N SER A 186 3.91 -7.09 27.41
CA SER A 186 3.33 -7.29 28.75
C SER A 186 3.91 -6.28 29.73
N ARG A 187 3.13 -5.97 30.78
CA ARG A 187 3.59 -5.14 31.90
C ARG A 187 4.45 -5.95 32.88
N GLU A 188 4.45 -7.28 32.78
CA GLU A 188 5.32 -8.13 33.58
C GLU A 188 6.80 -8.00 33.15
N PRO A 189 7.73 -7.79 34.10
CA PRO A 189 9.15 -7.68 33.79
C PRO A 189 9.69 -8.89 33.02
N GLY A 190 10.43 -8.63 31.94
CA GLY A 190 11.10 -9.68 31.15
C GLY A 190 10.21 -10.46 30.19
N LYS A 191 8.90 -10.20 30.14
CA LYS A 191 7.97 -10.87 29.20
C LYS A 191 7.75 -10.11 27.88
N SER A 192 8.30 -8.91 27.74
CA SER A 192 8.17 -8.09 26.53
C SER A 192 9.38 -8.26 25.60
N ASN A 193 9.13 -8.38 24.29
CA ASN A 193 10.16 -8.35 23.25
C ASN A 193 10.03 -7.14 22.30
N VAL A 194 9.04 -6.28 22.52
CA VAL A 194 8.92 -4.96 21.90
C VAL A 194 9.33 -3.87 22.88
N MET A 195 9.82 -2.75 22.35
CA MET A 195 10.11 -1.54 23.13
C MET A 195 8.85 -0.71 23.37
N SER A 196 7.98 -0.64 22.37
CA SER A 196 6.68 0.03 22.44
C SER A 196 5.71 -0.57 21.41
N LEU A 197 4.41 -0.39 21.67
CA LEU A 197 3.33 -0.75 20.76
C LEU A 197 2.29 0.37 20.81
N SER A 198 1.78 0.77 19.65
CA SER A 198 0.66 1.70 19.50
C SER A 198 -0.42 1.04 18.65
N ASP A 199 -1.67 1.09 19.13
CA ASP A 199 -2.88 0.70 18.39
C ASP A 199 -3.70 1.97 18.12
N THR A 200 -3.86 2.32 16.85
CA THR A 200 -4.67 3.46 16.41
C THR A 200 -5.86 2.93 15.61
N ARG A 201 -7.06 3.31 16.02
CA ARG A 201 -8.31 2.99 15.32
C ARG A 201 -8.98 4.29 14.89
N ASN A 202 -9.32 4.38 13.61
CA ASN A 202 -9.88 5.57 13.00
C ASN A 202 -11.16 5.23 12.22
N ILE A 203 -12.26 5.90 12.54
CA ILE A 203 -13.52 5.75 11.81
C ILE A 203 -13.59 6.63 10.55
N GLN A 204 -12.73 7.64 10.45
CA GLN A 204 -12.65 8.49 9.27
C GLN A 204 -12.21 7.66 8.06
N GLY A 205 -12.98 7.70 6.98
CA GLY A 205 -12.74 6.88 5.79
C GLY A 205 -13.27 5.45 5.88
N CYS A 206 -13.88 5.05 7.01
CA CYS A 206 -14.60 3.79 7.15
C CYS A 206 -16.12 4.00 6.97
N TYR A 207 -16.78 2.99 6.41
CA TYR A 207 -18.18 3.07 5.99
C TYR A 207 -18.94 1.80 6.37
N SER A 208 -20.19 1.95 6.82
CA SER A 208 -21.05 0.77 7.07
C SER A 208 -21.48 0.11 5.76
N GLU A 209 -21.68 0.94 4.72
CA GLU A 209 -22.08 0.52 3.39
C GLU A 209 -21.33 1.35 2.36
N LEU A 210 -20.78 0.70 1.34
CA LEU A 210 -20.11 1.36 0.22
C LEU A 210 -20.76 0.90 -1.07
N THR A 211 -21.44 1.82 -1.74
CA THR A 211 -22.12 1.58 -3.01
C THR A 211 -21.30 2.14 -4.16
N VAL A 212 -20.95 1.29 -5.12
CA VAL A 212 -20.35 1.72 -6.38
C VAL A 212 -21.44 1.82 -7.43
N LEU A 213 -21.53 2.97 -8.10
CA LEU A 213 -22.41 3.24 -9.21
C LEU A 213 -21.59 3.28 -10.51
N ALA A 214 -22.07 2.61 -11.55
CA ALA A 214 -21.48 2.65 -12.88
C ALA A 214 -22.43 3.29 -13.89
N GLN A 215 -21.89 4.13 -14.75
CA GLN A 215 -22.58 4.57 -15.97
C GLN A 215 -22.26 3.56 -17.08
N SER A 216 -23.28 3.04 -17.75
CA SER A 216 -23.08 2.39 -19.04
C SER A 216 -22.87 3.44 -20.13
N HIS A 217 -22.14 3.10 -21.19
CA HIS A 217 -22.25 3.83 -22.45
C HIS A 217 -23.73 3.91 -22.87
N ALA A 218 -24.20 5.12 -23.19
CA ALA A 218 -25.57 5.34 -23.61
C ALA A 218 -25.91 4.46 -24.83
N LEU A 219 -26.96 3.64 -24.72
CA LEU A 219 -27.64 3.10 -25.88
C LEU A 219 -28.48 4.23 -26.52
N PRO A 220 -28.62 4.30 -27.85
CA PRO A 220 -29.52 5.26 -28.49
C PRO A 220 -30.94 4.99 -28.00
N GLY A 221 -31.60 6.02 -27.46
CA GLY A 221 -32.72 5.90 -26.54
C GLY A 221 -34.04 5.37 -27.13
N GLU A 222 -34.84 4.80 -26.24
CA GLU A 222 -36.29 4.75 -26.34
C GLU A 222 -36.86 5.51 -25.13
N GLY A 223 -37.59 6.59 -25.42
CA GLY A 223 -38.20 7.43 -24.40
C GLY A 223 -39.38 6.72 -23.75
N GLU A 224 -39.29 6.49 -22.45
CA GLU A 224 -40.45 6.10 -21.64
C GLU A 224 -40.94 7.27 -20.76
N LYS A 225 -42.26 7.40 -20.74
CA LYS A 225 -43.03 8.47 -20.11
C LYS A 225 -43.00 8.33 -18.59
N PHE A 226 -42.65 9.39 -17.87
CA PHE A 226 -42.79 9.45 -16.42
C PHE A 226 -44.22 9.84 -16.00
N ALA A 227 -44.74 9.14 -15.00
CA ALA A 227 -45.94 9.52 -14.27
C ALA A 227 -45.59 10.53 -13.16
N VAL A 228 -46.37 11.61 -13.07
CA VAL A 228 -46.24 12.67 -12.07
C VAL A 228 -46.76 12.17 -10.71
N VAL A 229 -45.96 12.35 -9.64
CA VAL A 229 -46.41 12.16 -8.25
C VAL A 229 -47.05 13.47 -7.77
N ASP A 230 -48.28 13.35 -7.27
CA ASP A 230 -49.11 14.43 -6.74
C ASP A 230 -48.61 14.89 -5.36
N VAL A 231 -48.44 16.21 -5.19
CA VAL A 231 -47.82 16.87 -4.03
C VAL A 231 -48.84 17.63 -3.18
N SER A 232 -50.13 17.31 -3.26
CA SER A 232 -51.21 18.03 -2.59
C SER A 232 -51.40 17.78 -1.07
N ALA A 233 -50.31 17.62 -0.29
CA ALA A 233 -50.39 17.64 1.19
C ALA A 233 -49.55 18.80 1.75
N PRO A 234 -50.09 19.70 2.61
CA PRO A 234 -49.46 21.00 2.87
C PRO A 234 -48.32 20.91 3.90
N LEU A 235 -47.24 21.66 3.62
CA LEU A 235 -46.25 22.10 4.60
C LEU A 235 -46.57 23.56 4.97
N GLU A 236 -46.82 23.82 6.26
CA GLU A 236 -47.06 25.18 6.78
C GLU A 236 -45.74 25.97 6.92
N GLY A 237 -45.71 27.20 6.39
CA GLY A 237 -44.87 28.30 6.90
C GLY A 237 -43.73 28.82 6.00
N ASP A 238 -44.03 29.89 5.24
CA ASP A 238 -43.25 31.10 4.83
C ASP A 238 -41.71 30.98 4.59
N VAL A 239 -41.10 31.47 3.50
CA VAL A 239 -41.14 32.83 2.91
C VAL A 239 -40.60 32.79 1.45
N SER A 240 -41.05 33.77 0.66
CA SER A 240 -40.72 34.24 -0.72
C SER A 240 -39.28 34.07 -1.26
N VAL A 241 -38.98 34.14 -2.58
CA VAL A 241 -38.95 35.34 -3.47
C VAL A 241 -38.90 34.96 -4.97
N ASP A 242 -39.81 35.56 -5.75
CA ASP A 242 -39.69 36.14 -7.12
C ASP A 242 -39.17 35.32 -8.32
N ASP A 243 -40.05 35.20 -9.33
CA ASP A 243 -39.79 34.73 -10.69
C ASP A 243 -39.32 35.90 -11.58
N GLY A 244 -38.13 35.74 -12.17
CA GLY A 244 -37.67 36.48 -13.35
C GLY A 244 -37.20 35.49 -14.41
N PRO A 245 -37.54 35.65 -15.71
CA PRO A 245 -37.36 34.60 -16.70
C PRO A 245 -35.96 34.67 -17.29
N ASP A 246 -35.23 33.56 -17.35
CA ASP A 246 -34.10 33.46 -18.27
C ASP A 246 -33.92 32.04 -18.84
N ILE A 247 -34.11 32.01 -20.16
CA ILE A 247 -33.28 31.35 -21.18
C ILE A 247 -33.12 29.83 -21.09
N ALA A 248 -33.59 29.20 -22.17
CA ALA A 248 -33.41 27.80 -22.51
C ALA A 248 -31.96 27.31 -22.31
N ASP A 249 -31.78 26.39 -21.37
CA ASP A 249 -30.64 25.50 -21.34
C ASP A 249 -31.07 24.13 -21.88
N THR A 250 -30.71 23.84 -23.12
CA THR A 250 -30.68 22.47 -23.64
C THR A 250 -29.45 21.77 -23.08
N SER A 251 -29.45 21.47 -21.78
CA SER A 251 -28.50 20.53 -21.20
C SER A 251 -29.07 19.12 -21.33
N GLY A 252 -28.38 18.30 -22.13
CA GLY A 252 -28.73 16.88 -22.28
C GLY A 252 -28.69 16.18 -20.93
N GLU A 253 -29.72 15.40 -20.63
CA GLU A 253 -29.77 14.52 -19.46
C GLU A 253 -28.70 13.43 -19.59
N THR A 254 -27.47 13.74 -19.21
CA THR A 254 -26.36 12.77 -19.12
C THR A 254 -26.17 12.38 -17.67
N GLY A 255 -26.69 11.21 -17.25
CA GLY A 255 -26.44 10.73 -15.89
C GLY A 255 -27.12 9.45 -15.40
N HIS A 256 -27.60 8.55 -16.26
CA HIS A 256 -28.24 7.33 -15.77
C HIS A 256 -27.19 6.30 -15.28
N TYR A 257 -27.06 6.14 -13.96
CA TYR A 257 -26.35 5.02 -13.33
C TYR A 257 -27.22 3.77 -13.38
N ASN A 258 -27.03 2.90 -14.37
CA ASN A 258 -27.86 1.72 -14.56
C ASN A 258 -27.32 0.45 -13.90
N ARG A 259 -26.17 0.52 -13.22
CA ARG A 259 -25.60 -0.60 -12.46
C ARG A 259 -25.08 -0.09 -11.11
N SER A 260 -25.39 -0.81 -10.05
CA SER A 260 -24.89 -0.56 -8.70
C SER A 260 -24.49 -1.86 -8.02
N HIS A 261 -23.54 -1.77 -7.09
CA HIS A 261 -23.21 -2.86 -6.17
C HIS A 261 -22.82 -2.27 -4.82
N THR A 262 -23.28 -2.90 -3.74
CA THR A 262 -23.06 -2.42 -2.38
C THR A 262 -22.32 -3.48 -1.57
N GLU A 263 -21.27 -3.05 -0.88
CA GLU A 263 -20.53 -3.86 0.10
C GLU A 263 -20.80 -3.31 1.50
N HIS A 264 -20.74 -4.19 2.51
CA HIS A 264 -21.02 -3.83 3.90
C HIS A 264 -19.82 -4.15 4.80
N ASP A 265 -19.53 -3.27 5.77
CA ASP A 265 -18.54 -3.51 6.82
C ASP A 265 -19.23 -3.68 8.18
N PRO A 266 -19.29 -4.90 8.73
CA PRO A 266 -19.95 -5.14 10.02
C PRO A 266 -19.17 -4.56 11.21
N THR A 267 -17.93 -4.09 11.02
CA THR A 267 -17.13 -3.49 12.08
C THR A 267 -17.51 -2.02 12.36
N VAL A 268 -18.25 -1.38 11.45
CA VAL A 268 -18.75 -0.01 11.62
C VAL A 268 -20.13 -0.06 12.30
N PRO A 269 -20.26 0.41 13.56
CA PRO A 269 -21.42 0.09 14.41
C PRO A 269 -22.67 0.95 14.15
N TYR A 270 -22.60 1.94 13.25
CA TYR A 270 -23.72 2.83 12.93
C TYR A 270 -23.74 3.15 11.44
N TYR A 271 -24.91 3.58 10.95
CA TYR A 271 -25.11 3.89 9.54
C TYR A 271 -24.21 5.03 9.07
N ARG A 272 -23.32 4.72 8.13
CA ARG A 272 -22.28 5.60 7.59
C ARG A 272 -22.03 5.24 6.12
N PRO A 273 -22.98 5.54 5.23
CA PRO A 273 -22.92 5.13 3.83
C PRO A 273 -21.92 5.97 3.03
N GLN A 274 -21.37 5.38 1.97
CA GLN A 274 -20.61 6.09 0.95
C GLN A 274 -21.04 5.62 -0.44
N ILE A 275 -21.19 6.57 -1.36
CA ILE A 275 -21.44 6.30 -2.78
C ILE A 275 -20.20 6.72 -3.57
N ILE A 276 -19.73 5.84 -4.45
CA ILE A 276 -18.62 6.09 -5.37
C ILE A 276 -19.12 5.89 -6.79
N ILE A 277 -18.87 6.87 -7.64
CA ILE A 277 -19.16 6.76 -9.07
C ILE A 277 -17.90 6.31 -9.79
N THR A 278 -18.01 5.34 -10.69
CA THR A 278 -16.88 4.89 -11.50
C THR A 278 -17.29 4.71 -12.96
N GLY A 279 -16.42 5.14 -13.87
CA GLY A 279 -16.54 4.85 -15.30
C GLY A 279 -15.95 3.48 -15.66
N ASP A 280 -16.06 3.14 -16.94
CA ASP A 280 -15.39 1.99 -17.56
C ASP A 280 -15.65 0.67 -16.83
N ILE A 281 -16.92 0.30 -16.72
CA ILE A 281 -17.35 -1.02 -16.23
C ILE A 281 -18.16 -1.71 -17.32
N ASP A 282 -17.57 -2.77 -17.87
CA ASP A 282 -18.19 -3.56 -18.93
C ASP A 282 -19.11 -4.64 -18.37
N ASN A 283 -18.82 -5.14 -17.17
CA ASN A 283 -19.53 -6.29 -16.59
C ASN A 283 -19.71 -6.21 -15.06
N ARG A 284 -20.63 -7.02 -14.54
CA ARG A 284 -20.94 -7.10 -13.10
C ARG A 284 -19.73 -7.49 -12.24
N GLN A 285 -18.85 -8.37 -12.73
CA GLN A 285 -17.71 -8.83 -11.94
C GLN A 285 -16.68 -7.72 -11.71
N GLN A 286 -16.50 -6.82 -12.67
CA GLN A 286 -15.68 -5.61 -12.53
C GLN A 286 -16.25 -4.67 -11.46
N LEU A 287 -17.58 -4.45 -11.49
CA LEU A 287 -18.29 -3.62 -10.51
C LEU A 287 -18.16 -4.15 -9.07
N GLU A 288 -18.46 -5.44 -8.87
CA GLU A 288 -18.36 -6.10 -7.56
C GLU A 288 -16.96 -5.99 -6.97
N TYR A 289 -15.95 -6.17 -7.80
CA TYR A 289 -14.56 -6.04 -7.35
C TYR A 289 -14.16 -4.62 -7.04
N LYS A 290 -14.57 -3.62 -7.84
CA LYS A 290 -14.29 -2.22 -7.50
C LYS A 290 -14.91 -1.86 -6.16
N ALA A 291 -16.14 -2.31 -5.89
CA ALA A 291 -16.78 -2.11 -4.59
C ALA A 291 -16.06 -2.83 -3.44
N ARG A 292 -15.72 -4.12 -3.62
CA ARG A 292 -14.98 -4.90 -2.60
C ARG A 292 -13.61 -4.32 -2.32
N LYS A 293 -12.87 -3.91 -3.36
CA LYS A 293 -11.57 -3.26 -3.24
C LYS A 293 -11.70 -1.94 -2.50
N ALA A 294 -12.67 -1.09 -2.88
CA ALA A 294 -12.90 0.19 -2.20
C ALA A 294 -13.26 0.00 -0.72
N MET A 295 -14.09 -1.00 -0.39
CA MET A 295 -14.40 -1.34 0.99
C MET A 295 -13.17 -1.87 1.76
N ALA A 296 -12.36 -2.70 1.12
CA ALA A 296 -11.12 -3.21 1.71
C ALA A 296 -10.11 -2.08 1.96
N ASP A 297 -9.92 -1.16 1.02
CA ASP A 297 -9.05 0.01 1.15
C ASP A 297 -9.54 0.93 2.30
N ALA A 298 -10.87 1.15 2.39
CA ALA A 298 -11.50 1.87 3.49
C ALA A 298 -11.20 1.23 4.86
N ARG A 299 -11.44 -0.07 4.99
CA ARG A 299 -11.15 -0.83 6.22
C ARG A 299 -9.66 -0.82 6.58
N LEU A 300 -8.78 -0.95 5.58
CA LEU A 300 -7.33 -0.88 5.77
C LEU A 300 -6.89 0.46 6.36
N SER A 301 -7.56 1.56 6.01
CA SER A 301 -7.27 2.90 6.55
C SER A 301 -7.66 3.07 8.01
N GLY A 302 -8.58 2.23 8.52
CA GLY A 302 -9.16 2.36 9.85
C GLY A 302 -8.34 1.79 11.00
N LEU A 303 -7.26 1.05 10.72
CA LEU A 303 -6.42 0.42 11.74
C LEU A 303 -4.93 0.59 11.44
N ASP A 304 -4.17 1.08 12.41
CA ASP A 304 -2.71 1.11 12.37
C ASP A 304 -2.15 0.56 13.68
N VAL A 305 -1.39 -0.54 13.59
CA VAL A 305 -0.63 -1.08 14.72
C VAL A 305 0.85 -0.84 14.46
N ILE A 306 1.52 -0.12 15.35
CA ILE A 306 2.94 0.25 15.20
C ILE A 306 3.74 -0.32 16.37
N ALA A 307 4.71 -1.17 16.07
CA ALA A 307 5.63 -1.72 17.08
C ALA A 307 7.05 -1.18 16.87
N GLN A 308 7.73 -0.86 17.97
CA GLN A 308 9.17 -0.59 17.97
C GLN A 308 9.91 -1.80 18.53
N VAL A 309 10.88 -2.33 17.80
CA VAL A 309 11.72 -3.47 18.23
C VAL A 309 13.20 -3.12 18.19
N SER A 310 13.99 -3.83 18.99
CA SER A 310 15.45 -3.77 18.92
C SER A 310 15.98 -4.61 17.76
N GLY A 311 17.01 -4.14 17.07
CA GLY A 311 17.63 -4.80 15.92
C GLY A 311 16.78 -4.75 14.64
N HIS A 312 17.26 -5.43 13.59
CA HIS A 312 16.64 -5.45 12.26
C HIS A 312 16.14 -6.83 11.81
N ARG A 313 16.23 -7.82 12.70
CA ARG A 313 15.87 -9.21 12.41
C ARG A 313 14.79 -9.74 13.35
N THR A 314 14.06 -10.73 12.85
CA THR A 314 13.21 -11.61 13.64
C THR A 314 14.05 -12.46 14.60
N PRO A 315 13.42 -13.11 15.60
CA PRO A 315 14.11 -14.09 16.44
C PRO A 315 14.72 -15.27 15.65
N SER A 316 14.14 -15.62 14.49
CA SER A 316 14.67 -16.65 13.59
C SER A 316 15.84 -16.17 12.72
N GLY A 317 16.18 -14.88 12.77
CA GLY A 317 17.30 -14.29 12.04
C GLY A 317 16.95 -13.78 10.64
N GLU A 318 15.69 -13.82 10.21
CA GLU A 318 15.24 -13.18 8.96
C GLU A 318 15.17 -11.66 9.13
N LEU A 319 15.46 -10.86 8.10
CA LEU A 319 15.21 -9.42 8.16
C LEU A 319 13.72 -9.12 8.23
N TRP A 320 13.37 -8.06 8.96
CA TRP A 320 12.03 -7.49 8.86
C TRP A 320 11.82 -6.90 7.47
N LYS A 321 10.77 -7.34 6.78
CA LYS A 321 10.41 -6.85 5.45
C LYS A 321 8.89 -6.78 5.28
N PRO A 322 8.38 -5.78 4.52
CA PRO A 322 6.98 -5.77 4.13
C PRO A 322 6.55 -7.11 3.51
N GLY A 323 5.34 -7.57 3.83
CA GLY A 323 4.80 -8.84 3.33
C GLY A 323 4.82 -9.96 4.35
N GLN A 324 5.55 -9.81 5.45
CA GLN A 324 5.56 -10.78 6.54
C GLN A 324 4.26 -10.70 7.36
N ARG A 325 3.81 -11.85 7.85
CA ARG A 325 2.74 -11.94 8.86
C ARG A 325 3.36 -12.09 10.23
N VAL A 326 2.82 -11.42 11.23
CA VAL A 326 3.37 -11.39 12.60
C VAL A 326 2.23 -11.46 13.59
N ARG A 327 2.32 -12.38 14.56
CA ARG A 327 1.38 -12.40 15.68
C ARG A 327 1.77 -11.29 16.65
N VAL A 328 0.82 -10.45 17.04
CA VAL A 328 1.01 -9.40 18.04
C VAL A 328 0.15 -9.77 19.24
N VAL A 329 0.78 -9.81 20.41
CA VAL A 329 0.14 -10.07 21.70
C VAL A 329 0.42 -8.87 22.59
N SER A 330 -0.63 -8.21 23.06
CA SER A 330 -0.51 -7.11 24.00
C SER A 330 -1.59 -7.17 25.06
N GLU A 331 -1.20 -7.60 26.27
CA GLU A 331 -2.04 -7.62 27.45
C GLU A 331 -2.74 -6.28 27.72
N PRO A 332 -2.04 -5.11 27.77
CA PRO A 332 -2.72 -3.84 28.08
C PRO A 332 -3.71 -3.39 27.01
N HIS A 333 -3.55 -3.80 25.75
CA HIS A 333 -4.48 -3.48 24.67
C HIS A 333 -5.58 -4.54 24.48
N GLY A 334 -5.45 -5.71 25.10
CA GLY A 334 -6.31 -6.87 24.82
C GLY A 334 -6.13 -7.44 23.41
N ILE A 335 -4.94 -7.29 22.82
CA ILE A 335 -4.64 -7.77 21.46
C ILE A 335 -4.03 -9.17 21.55
N ASP A 336 -4.56 -10.10 20.77
CA ASP A 336 -3.93 -11.38 20.43
C ASP A 336 -4.39 -11.79 19.04
N ALA A 337 -3.67 -11.30 18.02
CA ALA A 337 -4.05 -11.49 16.63
C ALA A 337 -2.83 -11.51 15.71
N VAL A 338 -3.03 -12.06 14.50
CA VAL A 338 -2.04 -11.96 13.42
C VAL A 338 -2.30 -10.68 12.64
N TYR A 339 -1.22 -9.97 12.32
CA TYR A 339 -1.24 -8.77 11.52
C TYR A 339 -0.30 -8.90 10.32
N PHE A 340 -0.56 -8.09 9.30
CA PHE A 340 0.25 -8.01 8.09
C PHE A 340 1.20 -6.83 8.17
N LEU A 341 2.51 -7.07 8.00
CA LEU A 341 3.54 -6.04 8.00
C LEU A 341 3.49 -5.26 6.69
N MET A 342 2.87 -4.08 6.72
CA MET A 342 2.70 -3.20 5.56
C MET A 342 3.97 -2.42 5.25
N GLY A 343 4.68 -1.99 6.29
CA GLY A 343 5.89 -1.20 6.16
C GLY A 343 6.83 -1.31 7.34
N ARG A 344 8.09 -1.00 7.12
CA ARG A 344 9.12 -0.97 8.17
C ARG A 344 10.09 0.18 7.98
N THR A 345 10.62 0.69 9.08
CA THR A 345 11.77 1.61 9.06
C THR A 345 12.92 1.06 9.90
N PHE A 346 14.06 0.82 9.27
CA PHE A 346 15.32 0.54 9.96
C PHE A 346 15.99 1.86 10.35
N SER A 347 16.32 2.01 11.63
CA SER A 347 17.02 3.18 12.17
C SER A 347 18.16 2.77 13.09
N GLY A 348 19.18 3.60 13.17
CA GLY A 348 20.30 3.41 14.10
C GLY A 348 21.39 4.43 13.84
N GLY A 349 22.55 4.24 14.46
CA GLY A 349 23.69 5.14 14.35
C GLY A 349 24.48 5.20 15.65
N LEU A 350 25.08 6.34 15.95
CA LEU A 350 25.72 6.60 17.24
C LEU A 350 25.09 7.86 17.84
N PRO A 351 24.71 7.86 19.14
CA PRO A 351 24.84 6.77 20.12
C PRO A 351 23.69 5.75 20.10
N ASP A 352 22.68 5.98 19.25
CA ASP A 352 21.43 5.21 19.26
C ASP A 352 21.63 3.77 18.75
N GLY A 353 21.16 2.78 19.51
CA GLY A 353 21.15 1.38 19.09
C GLY A 353 20.28 1.12 17.85
N GLN A 354 20.47 -0.04 17.24
CA GLN A 354 19.68 -0.45 16.07
C GLN A 354 18.24 -0.73 16.48
N THR A 355 17.28 -0.13 15.79
CA THR A 355 15.86 -0.35 16.04
C THR A 355 15.07 -0.43 14.74
N SER A 356 13.93 -1.13 14.80
CA SER A 356 12.99 -1.19 13.69
C SER A 356 11.63 -0.73 14.14
N GLN A 357 11.04 0.19 13.38
CA GLN A 357 9.62 0.51 13.48
C GLN A 357 8.87 -0.37 12.48
N LEU A 358 7.94 -1.18 12.97
CA LEU A 358 7.13 -2.09 12.18
C LEU A 358 5.69 -1.54 12.12
N ARG A 359 5.16 -1.32 10.93
CA ARG A 359 3.82 -0.78 10.68
C ARG A 359 2.93 -1.87 10.12
N PHE A 360 1.91 -2.20 10.89
CA PHE A 360 1.02 -3.31 10.62
C PHE A 360 -0.38 -2.83 10.24
N LYS A 361 -1.00 -3.61 9.38
CA LYS A 361 -2.42 -3.52 9.02
C LYS A 361 -3.13 -4.83 9.35
N GLU A 362 -4.45 -4.81 9.30
CA GLU A 362 -5.26 -6.01 9.49
C GLU A 362 -4.88 -7.09 8.47
N ASP A 363 -4.70 -8.32 8.96
CA ASP A 363 -4.34 -9.47 8.13
C ASP A 363 -5.53 -9.90 7.25
N GLY A 364 -5.27 -10.28 6.00
CA GLY A 364 -6.30 -10.74 5.06
C GLY A 364 -7.10 -9.63 4.34
N ILE A 365 -6.87 -8.35 4.62
CA ILE A 365 -7.68 -7.25 4.08
C ILE A 365 -7.11 -6.65 2.79
N TRP A 366 -5.79 -6.42 2.72
CA TRP A 366 -5.18 -5.75 1.58
C TRP A 366 -5.07 -6.71 0.38
N ILE A 367 -5.77 -6.44 -0.72
CA ILE A 367 -5.65 -7.19 -1.98
C ILE A 367 -5.77 -8.73 -1.77
N PRO A 368 -6.90 -9.22 -1.23
CA PRO A 368 -7.05 -10.64 -0.88
C PRO A 368 -7.10 -11.55 -2.12
N ASP A 369 -7.39 -10.99 -3.29
CA ASP A 369 -7.62 -11.73 -4.54
C ASP A 369 -6.32 -12.15 -5.27
N ALA A 370 -5.14 -11.68 -4.82
CA ALA A 370 -3.86 -12.02 -5.45
C ALA A 370 -3.47 -13.50 -5.28
N TYR A 371 -3.92 -14.10 -4.17
CA TYR A 371 -3.77 -15.51 -3.83
C TYR A 371 -5.11 -16.04 -3.32
N PRO A 372 -6.07 -16.33 -4.21
CA PRO A 372 -7.38 -16.77 -3.79
C PRO A 372 -7.25 -18.06 -2.98
N SER A 373 -7.76 -18.06 -1.74
CA SER A 373 -7.82 -19.28 -0.96
C SER A 373 -8.55 -20.35 -1.76
N LYS A 374 -7.96 -21.56 -1.87
CA LYS A 374 -8.71 -22.71 -2.35
C LYS A 374 -9.92 -22.82 -1.44
N LYS A 375 -11.13 -22.59 -1.96
CA LYS A 375 -12.37 -22.87 -1.24
C LYS A 375 -12.33 -24.35 -0.86
N HIS A 376 -11.84 -24.68 0.33
CA HIS A 376 -12.12 -25.96 0.94
C HIS A 376 -13.63 -25.96 1.13
N GLY A 377 -14.34 -26.74 0.30
CA GLY A 377 -15.75 -26.99 0.51
C GLY A 377 -15.93 -27.34 1.97
N LYS A 378 -16.79 -26.59 2.67
CA LYS A 378 -17.11 -26.82 4.08
C LYS A 378 -17.58 -28.27 4.24
N LYS A 379 -16.67 -29.19 4.56
CA LYS A 379 -17.04 -30.42 5.23
C LYS A 379 -17.14 -30.03 6.71
N HIS A 380 -18.37 -30.05 7.21
CA HIS A 380 -18.64 -29.97 8.63
C HIS A 380 -17.78 -31.02 9.35
N ALA A 381 -16.71 -30.60 10.00
CA ALA A 381 -16.01 -31.44 10.95
C ALA A 381 -16.91 -31.54 12.18
N LYS A 382 -17.47 -32.73 12.42
CA LYS A 382 -18.05 -33.07 13.71
C LYS A 382 -16.94 -32.94 14.76
N ASN A 383 -17.18 -32.15 15.80
CA ASN A 383 -16.38 -32.17 17.01
C ASN A 383 -16.47 -33.56 17.64
N GLU A 384 -15.43 -34.38 17.46
CA GLU A 384 -15.18 -35.52 18.34
C GLU A 384 -14.00 -35.16 19.24
N THR A 385 -14.34 -34.83 20.48
CA THR A 385 -13.41 -34.67 21.59
C THR A 385 -12.82 -36.04 21.91
N ALA A 386 -11.57 -36.29 21.51
CA ALA A 386 -10.84 -37.47 21.97
C ALA A 386 -10.24 -37.18 23.36
N ILE A 387 -10.81 -37.81 24.39
CA ILE A 387 -10.22 -37.86 25.73
C ILE A 387 -9.10 -38.91 25.69
N VAL A 388 -7.87 -38.51 25.96
CA VAL A 388 -6.74 -39.44 26.16
C VAL A 388 -6.49 -39.53 27.67
N PRO A 389 -6.57 -40.73 28.28
CA PRO A 389 -6.20 -40.90 29.68
C PRO A 389 -4.67 -40.83 29.83
N VAL A 390 -4.22 -40.07 30.82
CA VAL A 390 -2.84 -40.09 31.34
C VAL A 390 -2.73 -41.27 32.31
N TRP A 391 -1.50 -41.76 32.54
CA TRP A 391 -1.01 -42.87 33.40
C TRP A 391 -1.03 -44.24 32.70
N GLU A 392 0.06 -45.01 32.59
CA GLU A 392 1.38 -45.04 33.29
C GLU A 392 2.58 -44.57 32.46
#